data_AF-A0A9D4R019-F1
#
_entry.id   AF-A0A9D4R019-F1
#
_cell.length_a   1.000
_cell.length_b   1.000
_cell.length_c   1.000
_cell.angle_alpha   90.00
_cell.angle_beta   90.00
_cell.angle_gamma   90.00
#
_symmetry.space_group_name_H-M   'P 1'
#
loop_
_entity.id
_entity.type
_entity.pdbx_description
1 polymer ?
#
loop_
_entity_poly.entity_id
_entity_poly.type
_entity_poly.pdbx_seq_one_letter_code
_entity_poly.pdbx_strand_id
1 'polypeptide(L)'
;MVKLADVWSDPEITNWLKLWLAIDETTTVLRQFVDDEMKSFHTDILQFIKSKLHLPTNAKCTNCLTLNLIKCFTNGICKRDRSGCKTHKTIRHRTCPQNICDKFRDEIIKEHRYSNCSWKNTSAEVWADNRWEVAKCYMPPDGYSGVGTSEDTDFNGIISVIINCKRFDSKLSFSIAPGAANPQRVLTKAREIGKKLRHITKLKITVTDLQDYFQTLTTLLSDPGVLAHDPNARTAVKNLTEIHNDTFNMTMEDLTKMLKHAHQETPLKRQLEEC
;
A
#
# COMPACT_ATOMS: atom_id res chain seq x y z
N MET A 1 27.27 18.96 17.54
CA MET A 1 26.30 19.84 16.83
C MET A 1 26.64 19.80 15.36
N VAL A 2 26.04 18.89 14.60
CA VAL A 2 26.18 18.86 13.15
C VAL A 2 25.55 20.14 12.62
N LYS A 3 26.31 20.93 11.85
CA LYS A 3 25.70 22.02 11.08
C LYS A 3 24.94 21.34 9.97
N LEU A 4 23.61 21.48 9.95
CA LEU A 4 22.75 21.02 8.86
C LEU A 4 23.39 21.29 7.49
N ALA A 5 24.05 22.44 7.33
CA ALA A 5 24.81 22.84 6.14
C ALA A 5 25.77 21.77 5.57
N ASP A 6 26.40 20.95 6.41
CA ASP A 6 27.37 19.94 5.96
C ASP A 6 26.65 18.69 5.39
N VAL A 7 25.49 18.33 5.95
CA VAL A 7 24.62 17.24 5.43
C VAL A 7 24.02 17.62 4.07
N TRP A 8 23.71 18.91 3.89
CA TRP A 8 23.20 19.46 2.64
C TRP A 8 24.25 19.60 1.53
N SER A 9 25.53 19.43 1.86
CA SER A 9 26.62 19.54 0.87
C SER A 9 26.82 18.27 0.04
N ASP A 10 26.24 17.13 0.47
CA ASP A 10 26.29 15.87 -0.25
C ASP A 10 25.10 15.75 -1.23
N PRO A 11 25.36 15.72 -2.56
CA PRO A 11 24.30 15.58 -3.56
C PRO A 11 23.54 14.25 -3.46
N GLU A 12 24.18 13.16 -3.02
CA GLU A 12 23.52 11.86 -2.89
C GLU A 12 22.50 11.87 -1.75
N ILE A 13 22.86 12.47 -0.62
CA ILE A 13 21.95 12.66 0.53
C ILE A 13 20.80 13.57 0.12
N THR A 14 21.10 14.67 -0.55
CA THR A 14 20.08 15.63 -1.01
C THR A 14 19.08 14.98 -1.96
N ASN A 15 19.54 14.21 -2.95
CA ASN A 15 18.67 13.47 -3.86
C ASN A 15 17.80 12.45 -3.13
N TRP A 16 18.36 11.77 -2.15
CA TRP A 16 17.61 10.80 -1.34
C TRP A 16 16.53 11.49 -0.48
N LEU A 17 16.85 12.62 0.13
CA LEU A 17 15.89 13.44 0.89
C LEU A 17 14.73 13.91 0.01
N LYS A 18 15.03 14.46 -1.17
CA LYS A 18 14.03 14.86 -2.16
C LYS A 18 13.10 13.71 -2.53
N LEU A 19 13.66 12.53 -2.78
CA LEU A 19 12.86 11.35 -3.12
C LEU A 19 11.97 10.91 -1.96
N TRP A 20 12.46 10.96 -0.73
CA TRP A 20 11.67 10.63 0.45
C TRP A 20 10.47 11.59 0.58
N LEU A 21 10.70 12.90 0.46
CA LEU A 21 9.63 13.91 0.52
C LEU A 21 8.60 13.69 -0.58
N ALA A 22 9.05 13.45 -1.81
CA ALA A 22 8.16 13.17 -2.92
C ALA A 22 7.31 11.90 -2.70
N ILE A 23 7.88 10.86 -2.10
CA ILE A 23 7.13 9.66 -1.71
C ILE A 23 6.11 9.98 -0.62
N ASP A 24 6.47 10.77 0.40
CA ASP A 24 5.56 11.11 1.50
C ASP A 24 4.34 11.91 1.01
N GLU A 25 4.59 12.95 0.18
CA GLU A 25 3.54 13.72 -0.49
C GLU A 25 2.63 12.83 -1.34
N THR A 26 3.23 11.95 -2.16
CA THR A 26 2.46 11.01 -2.98
C THR A 26 1.65 10.04 -2.12
N THR A 27 2.24 9.53 -1.03
CA THR A 27 1.58 8.58 -0.12
C THR A 27 0.36 9.21 0.53
N THR A 28 0.47 10.46 0.95
CA THR A 28 -0.63 11.21 1.59
C THR A 28 -1.85 11.29 0.68
N VAL A 29 -1.67 11.64 -0.60
CA VAL A 29 -2.77 11.68 -1.57
C VAL A 29 -3.35 10.29 -1.82
N LEU A 30 -2.48 9.30 -2.05
CA LEU A 30 -2.94 7.94 -2.37
C LEU A 30 -3.64 7.25 -1.20
N ARG A 31 -3.28 7.57 0.05
CA ARG A 31 -3.97 7.06 1.25
C ARG A 31 -5.45 7.41 1.23
N GLN A 32 -5.77 8.69 1.01
CA GLN A 32 -7.15 9.15 0.95
C GLN A 32 -7.92 8.45 -0.17
N PHE A 33 -7.34 8.41 -1.37
CA PHE A 33 -7.92 7.73 -2.52
C PHE A 33 -8.20 6.24 -2.27
N VAL A 34 -7.24 5.52 -1.66
CA VAL A 34 -7.40 4.10 -1.33
C VAL A 34 -8.43 3.90 -0.23
N ASP A 35 -8.42 4.72 0.83
CA ASP A 35 -9.38 4.58 1.92
C ASP A 35 -10.81 4.79 1.46
N ASP A 36 -11.06 5.78 0.59
CA ASP A 36 -12.37 6.04 0.00
C ASP A 36 -12.88 4.87 -0.85
N GLU A 37 -12.04 4.33 -1.75
CA GLU A 37 -12.44 3.18 -2.56
C GLU A 37 -12.63 1.91 -1.72
N MET A 38 -11.76 1.67 -0.72
CA MET A 38 -11.90 0.52 0.18
C MET A 38 -13.12 0.63 1.08
N LYS A 39 -13.52 1.85 1.48
CA LYS A 39 -14.78 2.10 2.19
C LYS A 39 -15.99 1.80 1.30
N SER A 40 -15.98 2.24 0.05
CA SER A 40 -17.03 1.91 -0.92
C SER A 40 -17.12 0.39 -1.13
N PHE A 41 -15.99 -0.27 -1.39
CA PHE A 41 -15.95 -1.70 -1.62
C PHE A 41 -16.42 -2.51 -0.42
N HIS A 42 -15.99 -2.14 0.79
CA HIS A 42 -16.44 -2.78 2.02
C HIS A 42 -17.96 -2.66 2.21
N THR A 43 -18.51 -1.48 1.92
CA THR A 43 -19.96 -1.22 1.96
C THR A 43 -20.71 -2.10 0.95
N ASP A 44 -20.20 -2.21 -0.28
CA ASP A 44 -20.77 -3.06 -1.33
C ASP A 44 -20.81 -4.53 -0.91
N ILE A 45 -19.70 -5.05 -0.35
CA ILE A 45 -19.65 -6.43 0.17
C ILE A 45 -20.67 -6.64 1.27
N LEU A 46 -20.74 -5.74 2.25
CA LEU A 46 -21.69 -5.85 3.36
C LEU A 46 -23.14 -5.87 2.86
N GLN A 47 -23.49 -4.99 1.92
CA GLN A 47 -24.83 -4.94 1.35
C GLN A 47 -25.15 -6.22 0.56
N PHE A 48 -24.19 -6.73 -0.20
CA PHE A 48 -24.32 -7.99 -0.92
C PHE A 48 -24.55 -9.18 0.04
N ILE A 49 -23.77 -9.28 1.11
CA ILE A 49 -23.90 -10.35 2.11
C ILE A 49 -25.26 -10.28 2.81
N LYS A 50 -25.65 -9.09 3.26
CA LYS A 50 -26.94 -8.87 3.94
C LYS A 50 -28.13 -9.25 3.06
N SER A 51 -28.11 -8.82 1.80
CA SER A 51 -29.18 -9.13 0.85
C SER A 51 -29.24 -10.62 0.49
N LYS A 52 -28.09 -11.29 0.29
CA LYS A 52 -28.03 -12.70 -0.08
C LYS A 52 -28.35 -13.67 1.06
N LEU A 53 -28.04 -13.29 2.30
CA LEU A 53 -28.17 -14.17 3.46
C LEU A 53 -29.34 -13.79 4.38
N HIS A 54 -30.10 -12.75 4.04
CA HIS A 54 -31.23 -12.23 4.85
C HIS A 54 -30.84 -11.96 6.30
N LEU A 55 -29.63 -11.43 6.52
CA LEU A 55 -29.06 -11.22 7.85
C LEU A 55 -29.46 -9.87 8.44
N PRO A 56 -29.56 -9.75 9.78
CA PRO A 56 -29.75 -8.46 10.44
C PRO A 56 -28.55 -7.53 10.24
N THR A 57 -28.77 -6.22 10.38
CA THR A 57 -27.80 -5.16 10.06
C THR A 57 -26.47 -5.30 10.82
N ASN A 58 -26.47 -5.92 11.99
CA ASN A 58 -25.33 -6.12 12.89
C ASN A 58 -24.77 -7.56 12.88
N ALA A 59 -25.16 -8.39 11.90
CA ALA A 59 -24.65 -9.74 11.77
C ALA A 59 -23.14 -9.74 11.54
N LYS A 60 -22.41 -10.48 12.38
CA LYS A 60 -20.95 -10.62 12.30
C LYS A 60 -20.52 -12.01 12.71
N CYS A 61 -19.30 -12.37 12.33
CA CYS A 61 -18.68 -13.62 12.77
C CYS A 61 -17.60 -13.34 13.82
N THR A 62 -17.72 -13.95 15.00
CA THR A 62 -16.75 -13.79 16.09
C THR A 62 -15.84 -15.00 16.27
N ASN A 63 -15.96 -16.02 15.40
CA ASN A 63 -15.39 -17.35 15.64
C ASN A 63 -14.50 -17.84 14.50
N CYS A 64 -14.42 -17.12 13.38
CA CYS A 64 -13.66 -17.52 12.21
C CYS A 64 -12.28 -16.87 12.20
N LEU A 65 -11.25 -17.67 12.51
CA LEU A 65 -9.88 -17.32 12.15
C LEU A 65 -9.74 -17.30 10.62
N THR A 66 -8.98 -16.34 10.08
CA THR A 66 -8.72 -16.24 8.62
C THR A 66 -8.19 -17.56 8.06
N LEU A 67 -7.31 -18.23 8.80
CA LEU A 67 -6.73 -19.52 8.44
C LEU A 67 -7.79 -20.63 8.23
N ASN A 68 -8.97 -20.53 8.85
CA ASN A 68 -10.05 -21.51 8.69
C ASN A 68 -10.77 -21.38 7.34
N LEU A 69 -10.66 -20.21 6.68
CA LEU A 69 -11.37 -19.87 5.44
C LEU A 69 -10.57 -20.25 4.19
N ILE A 70 -9.28 -20.51 4.35
CA ILE A 70 -8.37 -20.74 3.22
C ILE A 70 -8.23 -22.24 3.01
N LYS A 71 -8.63 -22.71 1.84
CA LYS A 71 -8.37 -24.10 1.44
C LYS A 71 -6.87 -24.26 1.25
N CYS A 72 -6.30 -25.35 1.76
CA CYS A 72 -4.86 -25.66 1.72
C CYS A 72 -4.23 -25.58 0.30
N PHE A 73 -5.06 -25.65 -0.76
CA PHE A 73 -4.66 -25.60 -2.16
C PHE A 73 -4.55 -24.19 -2.77
N THR A 74 -4.86 -23.12 -2.03
CA THR A 74 -4.69 -21.76 -2.54
C THR A 74 -3.23 -21.33 -2.36
N ASN A 75 -2.54 -21.12 -3.49
CA ASN A 75 -1.11 -20.82 -3.62
C ASN A 75 -0.49 -20.04 -2.44
N GLY A 76 0.41 -20.69 -1.69
CA GLY A 76 1.32 -20.02 -0.75
C GLY A 76 1.28 -20.48 0.72
N ILE A 77 0.29 -21.29 1.14
CA ILE A 77 0.15 -21.67 2.56
C ILE A 77 0.69 -23.08 2.88
N CYS A 78 0.58 -24.06 1.97
CA CYS A 78 1.21 -25.36 2.15
C CYS A 78 2.07 -25.72 0.91
N LYS A 79 3.39 -25.82 1.11
CA LYS A 79 4.38 -26.26 0.10
C LYS A 79 4.57 -27.79 0.05
N ARG A 80 3.79 -28.57 0.81
CA ARG A 80 3.96 -30.03 0.90
C ARG A 80 2.93 -30.76 0.06
N ASP A 81 3.36 -31.90 -0.48
CA ASP A 81 2.50 -32.89 -1.10
C ASP A 81 1.39 -33.36 -0.14
N ARG A 82 0.34 -33.95 -0.73
CA ARG A 82 -0.95 -34.25 -0.07
C ARG A 82 -0.83 -35.08 1.22
N SER A 83 0.27 -35.80 1.42
CA SER A 83 0.52 -36.75 2.50
C SER A 83 1.15 -36.15 3.76
N GLY A 84 1.76 -34.96 3.70
CA GLY A 84 2.60 -34.43 4.80
C GLY A 84 2.15 -33.15 5.51
N CYS A 85 1.03 -32.53 5.10
CA CYS A 85 0.58 -31.24 5.66
C CYS A 85 -0.20 -31.47 6.98
N LYS A 86 0.39 -31.16 8.15
CA LYS A 86 -0.26 -31.30 9.47
C LYS A 86 -1.57 -30.50 9.57
N THR A 87 -1.75 -29.45 8.79
CA THR A 87 -2.98 -28.66 8.67
C THR A 87 -4.15 -29.43 8.04
N HIS A 88 -3.91 -30.52 7.29
CA HIS A 88 -4.98 -31.40 6.80
C HIS A 88 -5.68 -32.18 7.92
N LYS A 89 -5.00 -32.43 9.06
CA LYS A 89 -5.52 -33.29 10.14
C LYS A 89 -6.17 -32.52 11.30
N THR A 90 -5.98 -31.20 11.38
CA THR A 90 -6.38 -30.42 12.58
C THR A 90 -7.14 -29.14 12.33
N ILE A 91 -7.25 -28.63 11.10
CA ILE A 91 -8.16 -27.49 10.85
C ILE A 91 -9.57 -28.06 10.79
N ARG A 92 -10.24 -28.12 11.95
CA ARG A 92 -11.71 -28.12 11.96
C ARG A 92 -12.09 -26.85 11.22
N HIS A 93 -12.54 -26.97 9.97
CA HIS A 93 -13.20 -25.89 9.27
C HIS A 93 -14.39 -25.49 10.13
N ARG A 94 -14.19 -24.54 11.05
CA ARG A 94 -15.29 -23.93 11.77
C ARG A 94 -16.04 -23.18 10.70
N THR A 95 -17.11 -23.79 10.20
CA THR A 95 -18.04 -23.17 9.28
C THR A 95 -18.50 -21.89 9.93
N CYS A 96 -18.33 -20.77 9.22
CA CYS A 96 -18.84 -19.50 9.69
C CYS A 96 -20.35 -19.69 9.95
N PRO A 97 -20.86 -19.48 11.19
CA PRO A 97 -22.23 -19.86 11.54
C PRO A 97 -23.29 -19.25 10.62
N GLN A 98 -22.97 -18.09 10.06
CA GLN A 98 -23.80 -17.33 9.13
C GLN A 98 -23.18 -17.21 7.74
N ASN A 99 -22.13 -17.98 7.42
CA ASN A 99 -21.44 -17.95 6.12
C ASN A 99 -20.88 -16.57 5.69
N ILE A 100 -20.81 -15.60 6.63
CA ILE A 100 -20.37 -14.21 6.37
C ILE A 100 -18.92 -14.18 5.89
N CYS A 101 -18.01 -14.82 6.64
CA CYS A 101 -16.58 -14.80 6.34
C CYS A 101 -16.25 -15.49 5.01
N ASP A 102 -16.97 -16.55 4.66
CA ASP A 102 -16.84 -17.21 3.36
C ASP A 102 -17.24 -16.27 2.22
N LYS A 103 -18.32 -15.50 2.39
CA LYS A 103 -18.74 -14.51 1.39
C LYS A 103 -17.77 -13.33 1.27
N PHE A 104 -17.24 -12.84 2.37
CA PHE A 104 -16.14 -11.86 2.33
C PHE A 104 -14.95 -12.41 1.55
N ARG A 105 -14.50 -13.63 1.87
CA ARG A 105 -13.40 -14.28 1.15
C ARG A 105 -13.69 -14.35 -0.35
N ASP A 106 -14.88 -14.79 -0.74
CA ASP A 106 -15.25 -14.96 -2.15
C ASP A 106 -15.22 -13.62 -2.91
N GLU A 107 -15.76 -12.55 -2.34
CA GLU A 107 -15.72 -11.22 -2.96
C GLU A 107 -14.30 -10.63 -2.97
N ILE A 108 -13.50 -10.85 -1.91
CA ILE A 108 -12.09 -10.43 -1.88
C ILE A 108 -11.32 -11.10 -3.02
N ILE A 109 -11.44 -12.42 -3.18
CA ILE A 109 -10.78 -13.18 -4.24
C ILE A 109 -11.23 -12.70 -5.62
N LYS A 110 -12.53 -12.46 -5.79
CA LYS A 110 -13.12 -12.00 -7.05
C LYS A 110 -12.51 -10.66 -7.49
N GLU A 111 -12.37 -9.72 -6.57
CA GLU A 111 -11.76 -8.41 -6.84
C GLU A 111 -10.22 -8.42 -6.79
N HIS A 112 -9.59 -9.54 -6.42
CA HIS A 112 -8.14 -9.68 -6.46
C HIS A 112 -7.65 -10.00 -7.89
N ARG A 113 -6.68 -9.22 -8.39
CA ARG A 113 -6.17 -9.35 -9.76
C ARG A 113 -5.50 -10.70 -10.02
N TYR A 114 -4.70 -11.18 -9.07
CA TYR A 114 -3.93 -12.43 -9.21
C TYR A 114 -4.39 -13.57 -8.28
N SER A 115 -5.50 -13.38 -7.55
CA SER A 115 -6.03 -14.34 -6.56
C SER A 115 -5.03 -14.82 -5.49
N ASN A 116 -3.92 -14.11 -5.26
CA ASN A 116 -2.88 -14.43 -4.29
C ASN A 116 -2.99 -13.54 -3.05
N CYS A 117 -4.17 -13.54 -2.44
CA CYS A 117 -4.46 -12.66 -1.30
C CYS A 117 -3.55 -12.96 -0.10
N SER A 118 -3.11 -11.90 0.57
CA SER A 118 -2.21 -11.95 1.72
C SER A 118 -2.95 -12.23 3.02
N TRP A 119 -3.57 -13.40 3.11
CA TRP A 119 -4.43 -13.78 4.24
C TRP A 119 -3.75 -13.75 5.61
N LYS A 120 -2.42 -13.84 5.67
CA LYS A 120 -1.65 -13.75 6.93
C LYS A 120 -1.66 -12.35 7.54
N ASN A 121 -1.95 -11.32 6.73
CA ASN A 121 -2.00 -9.95 7.21
C ASN A 121 -3.31 -9.60 7.90
N THR A 122 -4.36 -10.42 7.76
CA THR A 122 -5.71 -10.01 8.15
C THR A 122 -6.37 -10.95 9.15
N SER A 123 -7.30 -10.41 9.93
CA SER A 123 -8.24 -11.14 10.78
C SER A 123 -9.67 -11.10 10.23
N ALA A 124 -10.17 -12.27 9.83
CA ALA A 124 -11.53 -12.41 9.32
C ALA A 124 -12.63 -12.17 10.37
N GLU A 125 -12.29 -12.18 11.66
CA GLU A 125 -13.21 -11.89 12.76
C GLU A 125 -13.71 -10.44 12.74
N VAL A 126 -12.93 -9.54 12.12
CA VAL A 126 -13.20 -8.11 12.08
C VAL A 126 -13.46 -7.59 10.67
N TRP A 127 -13.52 -8.45 9.64
CA TRP A 127 -13.84 -8.01 8.27
C TRP A 127 -15.17 -7.28 8.15
N ALA A 128 -16.16 -7.63 8.96
CA ALA A 128 -17.46 -6.94 8.95
C ALA A 128 -17.37 -5.50 9.48
N ASP A 129 -16.43 -5.24 10.40
CA ASP A 129 -16.34 -3.98 11.15
C ASP A 129 -15.16 -3.10 10.69
N ASN A 130 -14.15 -3.69 10.05
CA ASN A 130 -12.92 -3.00 9.67
C ASN A 130 -12.59 -3.22 8.18
N ARG A 131 -12.81 -2.16 7.39
CA ARG A 131 -12.47 -2.11 5.96
C ARG A 131 -10.97 -2.29 5.69
N TRP A 132 -10.11 -1.86 6.60
CA TRP A 132 -8.66 -1.95 6.40
C TRP A 132 -8.16 -3.38 6.50
N GLU A 133 -8.80 -4.21 7.32
CA GLU A 133 -8.54 -5.66 7.37
C GLU A 133 -8.84 -6.32 6.01
N VAL A 134 -9.87 -5.86 5.31
CA VAL A 134 -10.12 -6.27 3.92
C VAL A 134 -9.02 -5.76 2.97
N ALA A 135 -8.57 -4.51 3.13
CA ALA A 135 -7.50 -3.92 2.31
C ALA A 135 -6.16 -4.69 2.42
N LYS A 136 -5.82 -5.17 3.62
CA LYS A 136 -4.59 -5.96 3.87
C LYS A 136 -4.48 -7.22 3.03
N CYS A 137 -5.60 -7.78 2.57
CA CYS A 137 -5.62 -8.92 1.65
C CYS A 137 -4.91 -8.61 0.33
N TYR A 138 -4.83 -7.35 -0.07
CA TYR A 138 -4.21 -6.88 -1.32
C TYR A 138 -2.78 -6.34 -1.11
N MET A 139 -2.28 -6.31 0.13
CA MET A 139 -0.91 -5.91 0.43
C MET A 139 0.08 -7.06 0.18
N PRO A 140 1.41 -6.82 0.19
CA PRO A 140 2.40 -7.90 0.16
C PRO A 140 2.26 -8.87 1.34
N PRO A 141 2.65 -10.15 1.20
CA PRO A 141 2.32 -11.22 2.16
C PRO A 141 2.94 -11.09 3.55
N ASP A 142 3.96 -10.25 3.72
CA ASP A 142 4.70 -10.09 4.96
C ASP A 142 4.78 -8.60 5.35
N GLY A 143 4.74 -8.31 6.66
CA GLY A 143 5.02 -6.99 7.22
C GLY A 143 3.80 -6.09 7.51
N TYR A 144 2.57 -6.54 7.24
CA TYR A 144 1.37 -5.69 7.39
C TYR A 144 0.31 -6.24 8.35
N SER A 145 0.58 -7.33 9.07
CA SER A 145 -0.36 -7.90 10.03
C SER A 145 -0.70 -6.93 11.18
N GLY A 146 0.27 -6.14 11.64
CA GLY A 146 0.10 -5.17 12.74
C GLY A 146 -0.39 -3.78 12.31
N VAL A 147 -0.59 -3.51 11.02
CA VAL A 147 -0.93 -2.17 10.51
C VAL A 147 -2.42 -1.91 10.70
N GLY A 148 -2.85 -0.90 11.45
CA GLY A 148 -4.28 -0.73 11.76
C GLY A 148 -5.08 -0.03 10.67
N THR A 149 -4.45 0.90 9.96
CA THR A 149 -5.12 1.94 9.17
C THR A 149 -4.33 2.32 7.91
N SER A 150 -4.93 3.13 7.03
CA SER A 150 -4.24 3.76 5.89
C SER A 150 -3.07 4.62 6.32
N GLU A 151 -3.20 5.32 7.45
CA GLU A 151 -2.21 6.25 7.99
C GLU A 151 -0.95 5.51 8.45
N ASP A 152 -1.12 4.31 9.01
CA ASP A 152 -0.02 3.43 9.44
C ASP A 152 0.62 2.67 8.27
N THR A 153 0.03 2.75 7.07
CA THR A 153 0.48 1.98 5.91
C THR A 153 1.50 2.77 5.11
N ASP A 154 2.64 2.15 4.83
CA ASP A 154 3.68 2.75 4.01
C ASP A 154 3.30 2.83 2.52
N PHE A 155 4.07 3.60 1.75
CA PHE A 155 3.84 3.80 0.31
C PHE A 155 3.66 2.50 -0.49
N ASN A 156 4.49 1.48 -0.23
CA ASN A 156 4.40 0.22 -0.98
C ASN A 156 3.17 -0.59 -0.59
N GLY A 157 2.74 -0.54 0.68
CA GLY A 157 1.48 -1.12 1.12
C GLY A 157 0.31 -0.50 0.35
N ILE A 158 0.23 0.84 0.34
CA ILE A 158 -0.81 1.60 -0.38
C ILE A 158 -0.80 1.28 -1.88
N ILE A 159 0.35 1.39 -2.55
CA ILE A 159 0.48 1.08 -3.97
C ILE A 159 0.12 -0.38 -4.28
N SER A 160 0.43 -1.32 -3.37
CA SER A 160 0.10 -2.72 -3.59
C SER A 160 -1.40 -2.98 -3.55
N VAL A 161 -2.16 -2.27 -2.69
CA VAL A 161 -3.62 -2.34 -2.70
C VAL A 161 -4.16 -1.95 -4.07
N ILE A 162 -3.70 -0.82 -4.63
CA ILE A 162 -4.10 -0.35 -5.96
C ILE A 162 -3.72 -1.36 -7.06
N ILE A 163 -2.52 -1.93 -7.00
CA ILE A 163 -2.03 -2.91 -7.98
C ILE A 163 -2.80 -4.24 -7.91
N ASN A 164 -3.20 -4.68 -6.73
CA ASN A 164 -3.74 -6.03 -6.55
C ASN A 164 -5.27 -6.05 -6.59
N CYS A 165 -5.95 -4.92 -6.44
CA CYS A 165 -7.41 -4.82 -6.43
C CYS A 165 -7.96 -4.28 -7.76
N LYS A 166 -8.84 -5.04 -8.42
CA LYS A 166 -9.46 -4.71 -9.72
C LYS A 166 -10.38 -3.48 -9.66
N ARG A 167 -10.88 -3.13 -8.47
CA ARG A 167 -11.75 -1.96 -8.26
C ARG A 167 -11.14 -0.67 -8.79
N PHE A 168 -9.81 -0.54 -8.70
CA PHE A 168 -9.08 0.64 -9.16
C PHE A 168 -8.93 0.72 -10.68
N ASP A 169 -9.17 -0.36 -11.43
CA ASP A 169 -9.02 -0.39 -12.90
C ASP A 169 -9.93 0.62 -13.60
N SER A 170 -11.14 0.82 -13.05
CA SER A 170 -12.13 1.75 -13.59
C SER A 170 -11.92 3.21 -13.17
N LYS A 171 -10.98 3.46 -12.24
CA LYS A 171 -10.74 4.78 -11.63
C LYS A 171 -9.51 5.47 -12.20
N LEU A 172 -8.51 4.68 -12.56
CA LEU A 172 -7.25 5.17 -13.12
C LEU A 172 -7.32 5.14 -14.64
N SER A 173 -7.14 6.30 -15.28
CA SER A 173 -7.42 6.52 -16.69
C SER A 173 -6.18 6.88 -17.53
N PHE A 174 -5.00 6.33 -17.21
CA PHE A 174 -3.77 6.54 -18.00
C PHE A 174 -3.83 6.08 -19.47
N SER A 175 -5.00 5.77 -20.03
CA SER A 175 -5.20 5.20 -21.36
C SER A 175 -5.70 6.19 -22.43
N ILE A 176 -5.80 7.49 -22.14
CA ILE A 176 -6.52 8.44 -23.03
C ILE A 176 -5.61 9.19 -24.03
N ALA A 177 -4.28 9.18 -23.88
CA ALA A 177 -3.36 9.83 -24.82
C ALA A 177 -2.56 8.83 -25.69
N PRO A 178 -2.33 9.10 -26.99
CA PRO A 178 -1.40 8.32 -27.81
C PRO A 178 0.00 8.33 -27.18
N GLY A 179 0.56 7.15 -26.90
CA GLY A 179 1.83 7.01 -26.17
C GLY A 179 1.71 7.06 -24.65
N ALA A 180 0.50 7.10 -24.08
CA ALA A 180 0.30 7.12 -22.64
C ALA A 180 0.81 5.84 -21.97
N ALA A 181 1.39 6.02 -20.78
CA ALA A 181 1.92 4.92 -20.00
C ALA A 181 0.79 4.01 -19.52
N ASN A 182 0.91 2.70 -19.70
CA ASN A 182 -0.02 1.74 -19.11
C ASN A 182 -0.10 1.98 -17.58
N PRO A 183 -1.31 2.14 -16.98
CA PRO A 183 -1.50 2.37 -15.54
C PRO A 183 -0.67 1.44 -14.68
N GLN A 184 -0.65 0.16 -15.07
CA GLN A 184 0.02 -0.87 -14.33
C GLN A 184 1.54 -0.76 -14.41
N ARG A 185 2.09 -0.22 -15.51
CA ARG A 185 3.52 0.06 -15.62
C ARG A 185 3.92 1.20 -14.70
N VAL A 186 3.13 2.28 -14.64
CA VAL A 186 3.38 3.42 -13.74
C VAL A 186 3.33 2.97 -12.29
N LEU A 187 2.26 2.27 -11.88
CA LEU A 187 2.10 1.75 -10.52
C LEU A 187 3.21 0.77 -10.13
N THR A 188 3.58 -0.15 -11.03
CA THR A 188 4.67 -1.10 -10.76
C THR A 188 5.98 -0.36 -10.57
N LYS A 189 6.28 0.63 -11.42
CA LYS A 189 7.49 1.44 -11.29
C LYS A 189 7.50 2.24 -10.00
N ALA A 190 6.37 2.87 -9.63
CA ALA A 190 6.21 3.56 -8.35
C ALA A 190 6.51 2.63 -7.17
N ARG A 191 5.97 1.40 -7.15
CA ARG A 191 6.29 0.41 -6.11
C ARG A 191 7.78 0.08 -6.03
N GLU A 192 8.46 -0.05 -7.17
CA GLU A 192 9.90 -0.33 -7.17
C GLU A 192 10.71 0.85 -6.64
N ILE A 193 10.29 2.11 -6.88
CA ILE A 193 10.88 3.30 -6.26
C ILE A 193 10.77 3.21 -4.73
N GLY A 194 9.58 2.91 -4.20
CA GLY A 194 9.36 2.75 -2.76
C GLY A 194 10.18 1.63 -2.14
N LYS A 195 10.33 0.49 -2.83
CA LYS A 195 11.21 -0.61 -2.37
C LYS A 195 12.67 -0.19 -2.33
N LYS A 196 13.16 0.48 -3.39
CA LYS A 196 14.53 1.01 -3.42
C LYS A 196 14.75 1.92 -2.22
N LEU A 197 13.87 2.90 -2.00
CA LEU A 197 14.00 3.84 -0.89
C LEU A 197 14.13 3.16 0.49
N ARG A 198 13.55 1.96 0.70
CA ARG A 198 13.68 1.21 1.96
C ARG A 198 15.02 0.48 2.16
N HIS A 199 15.72 0.12 1.10
CA HIS A 199 16.98 -0.63 1.17
C HIS A 199 18.20 0.30 1.18
N ILE A 200 18.15 1.23 2.12
CA ILE A 200 18.93 2.47 2.24
C ILE A 200 20.47 2.30 2.27
N THR A 201 20.98 1.10 2.54
CA THR A 201 22.40 0.93 2.87
C THR A 201 23.40 1.16 1.72
N LYS A 202 22.95 1.37 0.47
CA LYS A 202 23.84 1.49 -0.72
C LYS A 202 23.35 2.44 -1.83
N LEU A 203 22.32 3.26 -1.60
CA LEU A 203 21.68 3.99 -2.69
C LEU A 203 22.46 5.23 -3.13
N LYS A 204 23.19 5.09 -4.23
CA LYS A 204 23.60 6.21 -5.08
C LYS A 204 22.43 6.58 -6.00
N ILE A 205 21.63 7.56 -5.60
CA ILE A 205 20.56 8.08 -6.46
C ILE A 205 21.18 9.14 -7.36
N THR A 206 21.36 8.80 -8.63
CA THR A 206 21.87 9.76 -9.62
C THR A 206 20.82 10.83 -9.92
N VAL A 207 21.25 11.96 -10.49
CA VAL A 207 20.33 13.02 -10.95
C VAL A 207 19.32 12.45 -11.96
N THR A 208 19.78 11.58 -12.86
CA THR A 208 18.92 10.91 -13.85
C THR A 208 17.89 10.00 -13.19
N ASP A 209 18.28 9.23 -12.18
CA ASP A 209 17.35 8.40 -11.41
C ASP A 209 16.29 9.27 -10.72
N LEU A 210 16.73 10.36 -10.08
CA LEU A 210 15.84 11.27 -9.39
C LEU A 210 14.80 11.86 -10.35
N GLN A 211 15.24 12.35 -11.50
CA GLN A 211 14.34 12.91 -12.52
C GLN A 211 13.31 11.87 -13.01
N ASP A 212 13.76 10.63 -13.26
CA ASP A 212 12.88 9.53 -13.67
C ASP A 212 11.86 9.15 -12.59
N TYR A 213 12.26 9.20 -11.31
CA TYR A 213 11.39 8.91 -10.18
C TYR A 213 10.34 10.01 -9.99
N PHE A 214 10.75 11.28 -10.01
CA PHE A 214 9.82 12.42 -9.94
C PHE A 214 8.83 12.39 -11.11
N GLN A 215 9.29 12.14 -12.33
CA GLN A 215 8.39 12.00 -13.48
C GLN A 215 7.37 10.86 -13.28
N THR A 216 7.79 9.75 -12.67
CA THR A 216 6.90 8.62 -12.40
C THR A 216 5.82 8.98 -11.37
N LEU A 217 6.20 9.62 -10.26
CA LEU A 217 5.26 10.04 -9.21
C LEU A 217 4.33 11.16 -9.69
N THR A 218 4.85 12.14 -10.43
CA THR A 218 4.04 13.20 -11.05
C THR A 218 3.05 12.63 -12.06
N THR A 219 3.49 11.67 -12.90
CA THR A 219 2.58 10.98 -13.82
C THR A 219 1.45 10.30 -13.05
N LEU A 220 1.78 9.59 -11.97
CA LEU A 220 0.80 8.89 -11.13
C LEU A 220 -0.24 9.84 -10.54
N LEU A 221 0.19 10.96 -9.95
CA LEU A 221 -0.71 11.94 -9.34
C LEU A 221 -1.49 12.77 -10.37
N SER A 222 -0.98 12.86 -11.60
CA SER A 222 -1.62 13.56 -12.71
C SER A 222 -2.51 12.65 -13.57
N ASP A 223 -2.86 11.45 -13.09
CA ASP A 223 -3.76 10.55 -13.80
C ASP A 223 -5.06 11.29 -14.17
N PRO A 224 -5.43 11.37 -15.47
CA PRO A 224 -6.57 12.17 -15.92
C PRO A 224 -7.94 11.59 -15.49
N GLY A 225 -7.95 10.43 -14.82
CA GLY A 225 -9.13 9.86 -14.22
C GLY A 225 -9.46 10.56 -12.90
N VAL A 226 -9.43 9.80 -11.80
CA VAL A 226 -9.88 10.33 -10.51
C VAL A 226 -8.89 11.34 -9.89
N LEU A 227 -7.59 11.13 -10.05
CA LEU A 227 -6.58 11.91 -9.30
C LEU A 227 -6.40 13.33 -9.85
N ALA A 228 -6.49 13.56 -11.16
CA ALA A 228 -6.35 14.91 -11.73
C ALA A 228 -7.40 15.91 -11.22
N HIS A 229 -8.57 15.42 -10.81
CA HIS A 229 -9.64 16.24 -10.25
C HIS A 229 -9.48 16.48 -8.74
N ASP A 230 -8.63 15.72 -8.05
CA ASP A 230 -8.37 15.88 -6.63
C ASP A 230 -7.50 17.14 -6.38
N PRO A 231 -7.97 18.12 -5.59
CA PRO A 231 -7.18 19.30 -5.23
C PRO A 231 -5.89 18.94 -4.46
N ASN A 232 -5.89 17.87 -3.67
CA ASN A 232 -4.72 17.40 -2.93
C ASN A 232 -3.67 16.82 -3.89
N ALA A 233 -4.10 16.07 -4.91
CA ALA A 233 -3.19 15.56 -5.95
C ALA A 233 -2.53 16.70 -6.74
N ARG A 234 -3.30 17.73 -7.12
CA ARG A 234 -2.76 18.92 -7.80
C ARG A 234 -1.75 19.69 -6.93
N THR A 235 -2.04 19.80 -5.64
CA THR A 235 -1.13 20.42 -4.66
C THR A 235 0.15 19.60 -4.52
N ALA A 236 0.04 18.28 -4.38
CA ALA A 236 1.19 17.40 -4.31
C ALA A 236 2.05 17.46 -5.58
N VAL A 237 1.46 17.51 -6.78
CA VAL A 237 2.21 17.70 -8.04
C VAL A 237 3.01 19.02 -8.05
N LYS A 238 2.43 20.10 -7.52
CA LYS A 238 3.14 21.37 -7.33
C LYS A 238 4.30 21.21 -6.34
N ASN A 239 4.05 20.59 -5.18
CA ASN A 239 5.08 20.34 -4.16
C ASN A 239 6.23 19.49 -4.73
N LEU A 240 5.92 18.42 -5.47
CA LEU A 240 6.91 17.59 -6.17
C LEU A 240 7.78 18.42 -7.12
N THR A 241 7.19 19.36 -7.85
CA THR A 241 7.94 20.26 -8.74
C THR A 241 8.87 21.19 -7.96
N GLU A 242 8.41 21.73 -6.83
CA GLU A 242 9.21 22.61 -5.97
C GLU A 242 10.36 21.87 -5.27
N ILE A 243 10.12 20.64 -4.81
CA ILE A 243 11.13 19.74 -4.22
C ILE A 243 12.20 19.38 -5.26
N HIS A 244 11.78 19.06 -6.49
CA HIS A 244 12.70 18.71 -7.56
C HIS A 244 13.65 19.87 -7.89
N ASN A 245 13.13 21.10 -7.95
CA ASN A 245 13.84 22.30 -8.38
C ASN A 245 14.62 23.04 -7.26
N ASP A 246 14.82 22.41 -6.09
CA ASP A 246 15.55 23.02 -4.95
C ASP A 246 14.93 24.31 -4.39
N THR A 247 13.67 24.58 -4.71
CA THR A 247 12.93 25.73 -4.16
C THR A 247 12.22 25.40 -2.84
N PHE A 248 12.28 24.13 -2.42
CA PHE A 248 11.63 23.65 -1.22
C PHE A 248 12.50 23.82 0.02
N ASN A 249 12.00 24.57 1.01
CA ASN A 249 12.66 24.71 2.31
C ASN A 249 12.25 23.55 3.23
N MET A 250 13.14 22.58 3.41
CA MET A 250 12.89 21.46 4.32
C MET A 250 12.93 21.92 5.78
N THR A 251 11.92 21.51 6.56
CA THR A 251 11.82 21.87 7.98
C THR A 251 12.46 20.81 8.88
N MET A 252 12.74 21.18 10.13
CA MET A 252 13.16 20.20 11.15
C MET A 252 12.08 19.16 11.47
N GLU A 253 10.81 19.49 11.22
CA GLU A 253 9.70 18.55 11.37
C GLU A 253 9.79 17.44 10.32
N ASP A 254 10.11 17.78 9.07
CA ASP A 254 10.27 16.82 7.97
C ASP A 254 11.40 15.83 8.25
N LEU A 255 12.55 16.34 8.70
CA LEU A 255 13.68 15.53 9.17
C LEU A 255 13.29 14.58 10.32
N THR A 256 12.46 15.06 11.24
CA THR A 256 12.02 14.27 12.39
C THR A 256 11.05 13.15 11.97
N LYS A 257 10.10 13.45 11.07
CA LYS A 257 9.18 12.45 10.49
C LYS A 257 9.98 11.37 9.75
N MET A 258 10.96 11.79 8.96
CA MET A 258 11.91 10.91 8.28
C MET A 258 12.59 9.91 9.19
N LEU A 259 13.25 10.40 10.25
CA LEU A 259 14.02 9.56 11.16
C LEU A 259 13.13 8.56 11.90
N LYS A 260 11.85 8.89 12.13
CA LYS A 260 10.86 7.98 12.72
C LYS A 260 10.45 6.86 11.77
N HIS A 261 10.32 7.15 10.47
CA HIS A 261 9.88 6.17 9.46
C HIS A 261 11.03 5.34 8.86
N ALA A 262 12.27 5.72 9.11
CA ALA A 262 13.44 4.91 8.76
C ALA A 262 13.52 3.64 9.62
N HIS A 263 13.05 2.51 9.08
CA HIS A 263 13.09 1.20 9.76
C HIS A 263 14.50 0.58 9.90
N GLN A 264 15.55 1.20 9.34
CA GLN A 264 16.95 0.76 9.42
C GLN A 264 17.88 1.96 9.62
N GLU A 265 19.11 1.74 10.10
CA GLU A 265 20.18 2.74 10.07
C GLU A 265 20.32 3.32 8.66
N THR A 266 19.95 4.59 8.50
CA THR A 266 20.16 5.34 7.26
C THR A 266 21.55 5.97 7.27
N PRO A 267 22.17 6.27 6.11
CA PRO A 267 23.36 7.11 6.03
C PRO A 267 23.22 8.38 6.85
N LEU A 268 22.02 8.98 6.84
CA LEU A 268 21.68 10.14 7.65
C LEU A 268 21.70 9.84 9.15
N LYS A 269 21.12 8.71 9.59
CA LYS A 269 21.13 8.30 11.00
C LYS A 269 22.54 7.97 11.47
N ARG A 270 23.35 7.28 10.65
CA ARG A 270 24.76 7.00 10.95
C ARG A 270 25.61 8.27 10.99
N GLN A 271 25.45 9.19 10.04
CA GLN A 271 26.13 10.50 10.06
C GLN A 271 25.67 11.41 11.20
N LEU A 272 24.42 11.27 11.66
CA LEU A 272 23.91 11.99 12.84
C LEU A 272 24.33 11.33 14.17
N GLU A 273 24.62 10.02 14.19
CA GLU A 273 25.05 9.25 15.37
C GLU A 273 26.58 9.14 15.53
N GLU A 274 27.34 9.23 14.43
CA GLU A 274 28.82 9.25 14.40
C GLU A 274 29.42 10.66 14.66
N CYS A 275 28.59 11.65 15.07
CA CYS A 275 28.95 13.06 15.30
C CYS A 275 28.35 13.63 16.59
#